data_AF-F5VXM4-F1
#
_entry.id   AF-F5VXM4-F1
#
_cell.length_a   1.000
_cell.length_b   1.000
_cell.length_c   1.000
_cell.angle_alpha   90.00
_cell.angle_beta   90.00
_cell.angle_gamma   90.00
#
_symmetry.space_group_name_H-M   'P 1'
#
loop_
_entity.id
_entity.type
_entity.pdbx_description
1 polymer ?
#
loop_
_entity_poly.entity_id
_entity_poly.type
_entity_poly.pdbx_seq_one_letter_code
_entity_poly.pdbx_strand_id
1 'polypeptide(L)'
;MEEPKKSIVCITYTNNAVAEIRSRIINDNLRVSTIHEFIWHVIENFQKEIKECLVELINDDAKILFVAPKEVLGEETISLDYFDGVCVEYTEWYSMSITEQNKVRISHDHVLIVAEKMFSTYPKLCDILIDIADYIFVDEYQDTSPLVVKILLEYIQNRTKKNIVGFFGDSMQAIYDSGVGDLSRIIL
;
A
#
# COMPACT_ATOMS: atom_id res chain seq x y z
N MET A 1 -15.19 -31.50 6.97
CA MET A 1 -14.17 -30.57 6.44
C MET A 1 -14.21 -29.35 7.33
N GLU A 2 -13.16 -29.06 8.08
CA GLU A 2 -13.03 -27.75 8.73
C GLU A 2 -12.90 -26.69 7.64
N GLU A 3 -13.67 -25.61 7.75
CA GLU A 3 -13.45 -24.45 6.89
C GLU A 3 -12.05 -23.88 7.16
N PRO A 4 -11.31 -23.45 6.12
CA PRO A 4 -10.03 -22.79 6.33
C PRO A 4 -10.23 -21.55 7.21
N LYS A 5 -9.37 -21.39 8.21
CA LYS A 5 -9.38 -20.22 9.09
C LYS A 5 -9.26 -18.95 8.24
N LYS A 6 -10.29 -18.10 8.30
CA LYS A 6 -10.37 -16.86 7.55
C LYS A 6 -9.37 -15.83 8.08
N SER A 7 -8.62 -15.19 7.18
CA SER A 7 -7.65 -14.15 7.54
C SER A 7 -8.35 -12.79 7.70
N ILE A 8 -8.01 -12.08 8.77
CA ILE A 8 -8.59 -10.77 9.09
C ILE A 8 -7.45 -9.75 9.17
N VAL A 9 -7.57 -8.67 8.41
CA VAL A 9 -6.67 -7.53 8.48
C VAL A 9 -7.43 -6.34 9.04
N CYS A 10 -6.88 -5.71 10.07
CA CYS A 10 -7.33 -4.43 10.59
C CYS A 10 -6.23 -3.38 10.35
N ILE A 11 -6.60 -2.33 9.63
CA ILE A 11 -5.75 -1.21 9.23
C ILE A 11 -6.11 0.00 10.07
N THR A 12 -5.11 0.67 10.61
CA THR A 12 -5.23 1.92 11.38
C THR A 12 -4.13 2.91 10.98
N TYR A 13 -4.15 4.14 11.52
CA TYR A 13 -3.20 5.21 11.21
C TYR A 13 -2.09 5.37 12.25
N THR A 14 -2.24 4.79 13.45
CA THR A 14 -1.26 4.99 14.53
C THR A 14 -0.85 3.69 15.19
N ASN A 15 0.42 3.63 15.60
CA ASN A 15 0.95 2.51 16.38
C ASN A 15 0.25 2.35 17.74
N ASN A 16 -0.29 3.43 18.30
CA ASN A 16 -1.07 3.38 19.55
C ASN A 16 -2.39 2.61 19.35
N ALA A 17 -3.12 2.89 18.27
CA ALA A 17 -4.33 2.15 17.93
C ALA A 17 -4.02 0.68 17.59
N VAL A 18 -2.90 0.41 16.90
CA VAL A 18 -2.43 -0.98 16.70
C VAL A 18 -2.26 -1.71 18.03
N ALA A 19 -1.57 -1.08 18.99
CA ALA A 19 -1.31 -1.66 20.30
C ALA A 19 -2.62 -1.86 21.10
N GLU A 20 -3.54 -0.90 21.03
CA GLU A 20 -4.83 -0.98 21.70
C GLU A 20 -5.66 -2.17 21.21
N ILE A 21 -5.85 -2.31 19.89
CA ILE A 21 -6.66 -3.39 19.31
C ILE A 21 -6.03 -4.75 19.65
N ARG A 22 -4.71 -4.88 19.52
CA ARG A 22 -3.99 -6.11 19.88
C ARG A 22 -4.09 -6.46 21.37
N SER A 23 -4.20 -5.47 22.24
CA SER A 23 -4.37 -5.71 23.69
C SER A 23 -5.75 -6.28 24.04
N ARG A 24 -6.77 -6.02 23.20
CA ARG A 24 -8.16 -6.42 23.43
C ARG A 24 -8.56 -7.71 22.72
N ILE A 25 -7.94 -7.99 21.57
CA ILE A 25 -8.33 -9.11 20.72
C ILE A 25 -7.16 -10.08 20.56
N ILE A 26 -7.34 -11.30 21.07
CA ILE A 26 -6.38 -12.39 20.89
C ILE A 26 -6.95 -13.34 19.83
N ASN A 27 -6.47 -13.21 18.60
CA ASN A 27 -6.84 -14.07 17.48
C ASN A 27 -5.65 -14.22 16.53
N ASP A 28 -5.16 -15.44 16.35
CA ASP A 28 -3.98 -15.73 15.52
C ASP A 28 -4.20 -15.41 14.02
N ASN A 29 -5.45 -15.33 13.58
CA ASN A 29 -5.79 -14.97 12.20
C ASN A 29 -5.99 -13.46 12.01
N LEU A 30 -5.91 -12.65 13.09
CA LEU A 30 -6.03 -11.21 13.05
C LEU A 30 -4.65 -10.57 12.93
N ARG A 31 -4.44 -9.86 11.82
CA ARG A 31 -3.34 -8.93 11.64
C ARG A 31 -3.82 -7.52 11.89
N VAL A 32 -3.18 -6.83 12.82
CA VAL A 32 -3.37 -5.39 13.04
C VAL A 32 -2.07 -4.67 12.68
N SER A 33 -2.12 -3.64 11.84
CA SER A 33 -0.96 -2.81 11.52
C SER A 33 -1.38 -1.42 11.06
N THR A 34 -0.42 -0.52 10.96
CA THR A 34 -0.68 0.75 10.27
C THR A 34 -0.90 0.50 8.77
N ILE A 35 -1.47 1.49 8.08
CA ILE A 35 -1.72 1.39 6.64
C ILE A 35 -0.44 1.25 5.82
N HIS A 36 0.61 1.98 6.17
CA HIS A 36 1.88 1.92 5.45
C HIS A 36 2.57 0.57 5.66
N GLU A 37 2.60 0.05 6.89
CA GLU A 37 3.15 -1.28 7.19
C GLU A 37 2.38 -2.39 6.48
N PHE A 38 1.04 -2.29 6.42
CA PHE A 38 0.24 -3.28 5.72
C PHE A 38 0.52 -3.25 4.22
N ILE A 39 0.47 -2.07 3.61
CA ILE A 39 0.69 -1.91 2.17
C ILE A 39 2.11 -2.35 1.79
N TRP A 40 3.12 -1.95 2.56
CA TRP A 40 4.49 -2.42 2.35
C TRP A 40 4.57 -3.93 2.40
N HIS A 41 4.00 -4.57 3.43
CA HIS A 41 3.99 -6.02 3.55
C HIS A 41 3.38 -6.74 2.34
N VAL A 42 2.35 -6.14 1.73
CA VAL A 42 1.72 -6.71 0.54
C VAL A 42 2.65 -6.61 -0.68
N ILE A 43 3.43 -5.54 -0.81
CA ILE A 43 4.24 -5.28 -2.01
C ILE A 43 5.71 -5.69 -1.90
N GLU A 44 6.26 -5.86 -0.69
CA GLU A 44 7.71 -5.94 -0.43
C GLU A 44 8.43 -7.06 -1.19
N ASN A 45 7.73 -8.16 -1.48
CA ASN A 45 8.29 -9.31 -2.18
C ASN A 45 8.29 -9.15 -3.71
N PHE A 46 7.61 -8.13 -4.25
CA PHE A 46 7.49 -7.83 -5.69
C PHE A 46 8.52 -6.79 -6.12
N GLN A 47 9.78 -7.03 -5.76
CA GLN A 47 10.89 -6.09 -5.95
C GLN A 47 11.10 -5.68 -7.41
N LYS A 48 10.83 -6.59 -8.36
CA LYS A 48 10.93 -6.29 -9.78
C LYS A 48 9.89 -5.23 -10.17
N GLU A 49 8.63 -5.48 -9.82
CA GLU A 49 7.49 -4.61 -10.10
C GLU A 49 7.62 -3.25 -9.38
N ILE A 50 8.14 -3.23 -8.16
CA ILE A 50 8.47 -2.00 -7.44
C ILE A 50 9.47 -1.17 -8.25
N LYS A 51 10.56 -1.78 -8.74
CA LYS A 51 11.60 -1.07 -9.51
C LYS A 51 11.07 -0.54 -10.84
N GLU A 52 10.28 -1.34 -11.55
CA GLU A 52 9.61 -0.92 -12.79
C GLU A 52 8.74 0.33 -12.51
N CYS A 53 7.95 0.32 -11.43
CA CYS A 53 7.15 1.47 -11.02
C CYS A 53 8.00 2.67 -10.61
N LEU A 54 9.11 2.47 -9.90
CA LEU A 54 10.03 3.54 -9.50
C LEU A 54 10.68 4.21 -10.71
N VAL A 55 11.10 3.45 -11.72
CA VAL A 55 11.65 4.01 -12.96
C VAL A 55 10.63 4.94 -13.62
N GLU A 56 9.38 4.51 -13.74
CA GLU A 56 8.32 5.36 -14.30
C GLU A 56 8.06 6.60 -13.43
N LEU A 57 8.01 6.44 -12.11
CA LEU A 57 7.72 7.54 -11.19
C LEU A 57 8.86 8.56 -11.12
N ILE A 58 10.12 8.13 -11.17
CA ILE A 58 11.29 9.02 -11.13
C ILE A 58 11.45 9.79 -12.44
N ASN A 59 11.11 9.17 -13.57
CA ASN A 59 11.21 9.80 -14.90
C ASN A 59 9.98 10.66 -15.26
N ASP A 60 8.95 10.72 -14.41
CA ASP A 60 7.79 11.57 -14.61
C ASP A 60 8.03 12.92 -13.91
N ASP A 61 8.28 13.97 -14.70
CA ASP A 61 8.51 15.34 -14.21
C ASP A 61 7.36 15.89 -13.35
N ALA A 62 6.14 15.35 -13.47
CA ALA A 62 5.01 15.73 -12.62
C ALA A 62 5.09 15.11 -11.21
N LYS A 63 5.93 14.08 -10.99
CA LYS A 63 6.08 13.34 -9.74
C LYS A 63 7.26 13.86 -8.93
N ILE A 64 7.20 15.11 -8.54
CA ILE A 64 8.27 15.85 -7.82
C ILE A 64 8.78 15.20 -6.52
N LEU A 65 8.02 14.27 -5.92
CA LEU A 65 8.46 13.52 -4.74
C LEU A 65 9.54 12.47 -5.09
N PHE A 66 9.54 11.96 -6.32
CA PHE A 66 10.44 10.91 -6.78
C PHE A 66 11.66 11.50 -7.45
N VAL A 67 12.73 11.65 -6.69
CA VAL A 67 13.96 12.31 -7.15
C VAL A 67 15.01 11.29 -7.55
N ALA A 68 15.56 11.44 -8.75
CA ALA A 68 16.66 10.61 -9.25
C ALA A 68 17.91 10.69 -8.33
N PRO A 69 18.70 9.60 -8.26
CA PRO A 69 19.95 9.57 -7.51
C PRO A 69 20.96 10.59 -8.06
N LYS A 70 21.79 11.16 -7.19
CA LYS A 70 22.77 12.18 -7.59
C LYS A 70 23.81 11.64 -8.57
N GLU A 71 24.06 10.35 -8.50
CA GLU A 71 24.99 9.61 -9.35
C GLU A 71 24.53 9.55 -10.82
N VAL A 72 23.24 9.76 -11.07
CA VAL A 72 22.61 9.77 -12.41
C VAL A 72 22.38 11.22 -12.90
N LEU A 73 22.82 12.25 -12.13
CA LEU A 73 22.76 13.66 -12.55
C LEU A 73 23.67 13.89 -13.78
N GLY A 74 23.11 13.71 -14.97
CA GLY A 74 23.80 13.86 -16.26
C GLY A 74 23.21 13.01 -17.39
N GLU A 75 22.44 11.97 -17.07
CA GLU A 75 21.69 11.17 -18.05
C GLU A 75 20.21 11.61 -18.09
N GLU A 76 19.58 11.54 -19.27
CA GLU A 76 18.23 12.07 -19.48
C GLU A 76 17.13 11.32 -18.69
N THR A 77 17.36 10.05 -18.30
CA THR A 77 16.38 9.21 -17.55
C THR A 77 17.07 8.09 -16.76
N ILE A 78 16.51 7.70 -15.61
CA ILE A 78 16.92 6.47 -14.90
C ILE A 78 16.35 5.25 -15.63
N SER A 79 17.13 4.17 -15.77
CA SER A 79 16.66 2.91 -16.36
C SER A 79 16.57 1.80 -15.32
N LEU A 80 15.94 0.68 -15.69
CA LEU A 80 15.83 -0.48 -14.80
C LEU A 80 17.20 -1.09 -14.45
N ASP A 81 18.21 -0.91 -15.31
CA ASP A 81 19.57 -1.41 -15.11
C ASP A 81 20.25 -0.78 -13.89
N TYR A 82 19.86 0.44 -13.50
CA TYR A 82 20.32 1.07 -12.26
C TYR A 82 20.02 0.20 -11.02
N PHE A 83 18.94 -0.58 -11.06
CA PHE A 83 18.51 -1.41 -9.95
C PHE A 83 19.00 -2.87 -10.03
N ASP A 84 19.98 -3.18 -10.88
CA ASP A 84 20.55 -4.53 -10.95
C ASP A 84 21.26 -4.89 -9.63
N GLY A 85 20.90 -6.03 -9.04
CA GLY A 85 21.38 -6.43 -7.71
C GLY A 85 20.93 -5.55 -6.53
N VAL A 86 20.10 -4.52 -6.76
CA VAL A 86 19.63 -3.58 -5.72
C VAL A 86 18.31 -4.04 -5.10
N CYS A 87 18.10 -3.82 -3.80
CA CYS A 87 16.83 -4.03 -3.11
C CYS A 87 16.17 -2.71 -2.72
N VAL A 88 14.85 -2.61 -2.86
CA VAL A 88 14.08 -1.47 -2.36
C VAL A 88 13.58 -1.78 -0.95
N GLU A 89 13.83 -0.87 -0.01
CA GLU A 89 13.33 -0.94 1.36
C GLU A 89 12.40 0.22 1.67
N TYR A 90 11.44 -0.06 2.54
CA TYR A 90 10.60 0.95 3.15
C TYR A 90 11.23 1.42 4.47
N THR A 91 11.43 2.74 4.58
CA THR A 91 12.05 3.38 5.74
C THR A 91 11.38 4.73 6.03
N GLU A 92 11.92 5.50 6.97
CA GLU A 92 11.40 6.83 7.31
C GLU A 92 11.72 7.91 6.26
N TRP A 93 12.72 7.69 5.40
CA TRP A 93 13.13 8.69 4.40
C TRP A 93 13.36 8.08 3.02
N TYR A 94 13.18 8.91 2.01
CA TYR A 94 13.41 8.54 0.63
C TYR A 94 14.88 8.72 0.24
N SER A 95 15.43 7.78 -0.51
CA SER A 95 16.76 7.89 -1.11
C SER A 95 16.94 6.88 -2.22
N MET A 96 17.23 7.35 -3.45
CA MET A 96 17.57 6.48 -4.57
C MET A 96 19.08 6.22 -4.70
N SER A 97 19.92 6.84 -3.87
CA SER A 97 21.34 6.51 -3.82
C SER A 97 21.54 5.11 -3.25
N ILE A 98 22.25 4.26 -3.98
CA ILE A 98 22.50 2.87 -3.59
C ILE A 98 23.43 2.84 -2.38
N THR A 99 22.99 2.16 -1.31
CA THR A 99 23.81 1.93 -0.11
C THR A 99 24.86 0.84 -0.33
N GLU A 100 25.83 0.74 0.59
CA GLU A 100 26.82 -0.35 0.60
C GLU A 100 26.20 -1.76 0.66
N GLN A 101 24.94 -1.87 1.11
CA GLN A 101 24.20 -3.14 1.17
C GLN A 101 23.36 -3.38 -0.10
N ASN A 102 23.63 -2.66 -1.18
CA ASN A 102 22.86 -2.65 -2.43
C ASN A 102 21.38 -2.35 -2.20
N LYS A 103 21.07 -1.27 -1.47
CA LYS A 103 19.68 -0.90 -1.19
C LYS A 103 19.36 0.54 -1.55
N VAL A 104 18.11 0.77 -1.90
CA VAL A 104 17.48 2.11 -2.02
C VAL A 104 16.27 2.17 -1.10
N ARG A 105 15.78 3.37 -0.79
CA ARG A 105 14.77 3.60 0.23
C ARG A 105 13.59 4.40 -0.28
N ILE A 106 12.39 3.95 0.04
CA ILE A 106 11.14 4.71 -0.10
C ILE A 106 10.61 5.07 1.29
N SER A 107 9.97 6.24 1.42
CA SER A 107 9.37 6.68 2.69
C SER A 107 7.87 6.39 2.78
N HIS A 108 7.26 6.74 3.92
CA HIS A 108 5.80 6.74 4.12
C HIS A 108 5.05 7.47 2.99
N ASP A 109 5.52 8.65 2.59
CA ASP A 109 4.90 9.44 1.52
C ASP A 109 4.99 8.76 0.14
N HIS A 110 5.95 7.84 -0.04
CA HIS A 110 6.22 7.19 -1.31
C HIS A 110 5.52 5.84 -1.42
N VAL A 111 5.47 5.07 -0.33
CA VAL A 111 5.01 3.66 -0.37
C VAL A 111 3.57 3.54 -0.86
N LEU A 112 2.68 4.47 -0.51
CA LEU A 112 1.30 4.44 -0.99
C LEU A 112 1.18 4.77 -2.48
N ILE A 113 2.02 5.68 -2.99
CA ILE A 113 2.05 6.04 -4.42
C ILE A 113 2.61 4.90 -5.25
N VAL A 114 3.71 4.29 -4.79
CA VAL A 114 4.30 3.11 -5.42
C VAL A 114 3.29 1.96 -5.43
N ALA A 115 2.62 1.71 -4.30
CA ALA A 115 1.61 0.67 -4.22
C ALA A 115 0.44 0.93 -5.17
N GLU A 116 -0.13 2.14 -5.21
CA GLU A 116 -1.24 2.45 -6.11
C GLU A 116 -0.86 2.22 -7.57
N LYS A 117 0.33 2.68 -7.98
CA LYS A 117 0.88 2.41 -9.30
C LYS A 117 0.97 0.90 -9.55
N MET A 118 1.52 0.13 -8.61
CA MET A 118 1.62 -1.33 -8.74
C MET A 118 0.26 -2.02 -8.87
N PHE A 119 -0.72 -1.67 -8.03
CA PHE A 119 -2.07 -2.26 -8.12
C PHE A 119 -2.79 -1.88 -9.42
N SER A 120 -2.54 -0.68 -9.94
CA SER A 120 -3.08 -0.24 -11.23
C SER A 120 -2.44 -0.99 -12.41
N THR A 121 -1.13 -1.30 -12.34
CA THR A 121 -0.35 -1.89 -13.42
C THR A 121 -0.42 -3.42 -13.43
N TYR A 122 -0.47 -4.06 -12.25
CA TYR A 122 -0.37 -5.52 -12.10
C TYR A 122 -1.63 -6.09 -11.46
N PRO A 123 -2.68 -6.44 -12.24
CA PRO A 123 -3.94 -6.92 -11.68
C PRO A 123 -3.84 -8.22 -10.87
N LYS A 124 -2.77 -8.99 -11.04
CA LYS A 124 -2.48 -10.18 -10.21
C LYS A 124 -2.16 -9.81 -8.76
N LEU A 125 -1.59 -8.63 -8.51
CA LEU A 125 -1.32 -8.14 -7.15
C LEU A 125 -2.64 -7.94 -6.38
N CYS A 126 -3.70 -7.53 -7.07
CA CYS A 126 -5.05 -7.48 -6.49
C CYS A 126 -5.53 -8.87 -6.03
N ASP A 127 -5.34 -9.90 -6.86
CA ASP A 127 -5.75 -11.27 -6.53
C ASP A 127 -4.96 -11.80 -5.32
N ILE A 128 -3.68 -11.44 -5.21
CA ILE A 128 -2.81 -11.78 -4.08
C ILE A 128 -3.28 -11.07 -2.81
N LEU A 129 -3.61 -9.78 -2.87
CA LEU A 129 -4.17 -9.06 -1.71
C LEU A 129 -5.48 -9.70 -1.23
N ILE A 130 -6.35 -10.10 -2.16
CA ILE A 130 -7.60 -10.79 -1.83
C ILE A 130 -7.32 -12.15 -1.16
N ASP A 131 -6.31 -12.89 -1.61
CA ASP A 131 -5.92 -14.16 -0.99
C ASP A 131 -5.24 -14.00 0.38
N ILE A 132 -4.54 -12.87 0.61
CA ILE A 132 -3.91 -12.53 1.90
C ILE A 132 -4.98 -12.21 2.95
N ALA A 133 -6.04 -11.50 2.57
CA ALA A 133 -7.03 -10.94 3.49
C ALA A 133 -8.46 -11.24 3.04
N ASP A 134 -9.06 -12.27 3.63
CA ASP A 134 -10.49 -12.58 3.44
C ASP A 134 -11.38 -11.41 3.93
N TYR A 135 -10.95 -10.75 5.01
CA TYR A 135 -11.59 -9.56 5.58
C TYR A 135 -10.56 -8.44 5.77
N ILE A 136 -10.89 -7.25 5.29
CA ILE A 136 -10.12 -6.02 5.54
C ILE A 136 -11.04 -5.03 6.26
N PHE A 137 -10.61 -4.57 7.42
CA PHE A 137 -11.27 -3.53 8.19
C PHE A 137 -10.37 -2.32 8.28
N VAL A 138 -10.87 -1.15 7.88
CA VAL A 138 -10.14 0.11 7.95
C VAL A 138 -10.79 0.97 9.03
N ASP A 139 -10.03 1.26 10.07
CA ASP A 139 -10.40 2.15 11.15
C ASP A 139 -10.07 3.62 10.79
N GLU A 140 -10.79 4.57 11.37
CA GLU A 140 -10.69 6.01 11.09
C GLU A 140 -10.71 6.32 9.57
N TYR A 141 -11.74 5.82 8.87
CA TYR A 141 -11.78 5.87 7.41
C TYR A 141 -11.66 7.28 6.82
N GLN A 142 -12.12 8.30 7.55
CA GLN A 142 -12.04 9.70 7.13
C GLN A 142 -10.59 10.19 6.93
N ASP A 143 -9.62 9.55 7.59
CA ASP A 143 -8.20 9.87 7.47
C ASP A 143 -7.51 9.01 6.40
N THR A 144 -8.28 8.23 5.64
CA THR A 144 -7.74 7.26 4.68
C THR A 144 -7.28 7.86 3.38
N SER A 145 -5.99 7.70 3.09
CA SER A 145 -5.39 8.09 1.81
C SER A 145 -6.28 7.66 0.63
N PRO A 146 -6.65 8.60 -0.28
CA PRO A 146 -7.45 8.28 -1.46
C PRO A 146 -6.84 7.16 -2.32
N LEU A 147 -5.51 7.02 -2.30
CA LEU A 147 -4.80 5.96 -3.00
C LEU A 147 -5.18 4.57 -2.46
N VAL A 148 -5.32 4.45 -1.13
CA VAL A 148 -5.72 3.21 -0.49
C VAL A 148 -7.19 2.93 -0.74
N VAL A 149 -8.06 3.94 -0.64
CA VAL A 149 -9.48 3.79 -1.00
C VAL A 149 -9.62 3.27 -2.43
N LYS A 150 -8.85 3.83 -3.36
CA LYS A 150 -8.81 3.38 -4.76
C LYS A 150 -8.35 1.92 -4.88
N ILE A 151 -7.29 1.52 -4.20
CA ILE A 151 -6.84 0.12 -4.18
C ILE A 151 -7.96 -0.80 -3.66
N LEU A 152 -8.56 -0.47 -2.52
CA LEU A 152 -9.50 -1.35 -1.79
C LEU A 152 -10.91 -1.39 -2.39
N LEU A 153 -11.36 -0.31 -3.04
CA LEU A 153 -12.73 -0.19 -3.54
C LEU A 153 -12.83 -0.19 -5.05
N GLU A 154 -11.78 0.19 -5.77
CA GLU A 154 -11.77 0.17 -7.23
C GLU A 154 -11.01 -1.05 -7.75
N TYR A 155 -9.74 -1.22 -7.36
CA TYR A 155 -8.89 -2.23 -7.99
C TYR A 155 -9.20 -3.65 -7.57
N ILE A 156 -9.33 -3.91 -6.26
CA ILE A 156 -9.65 -5.27 -5.79
C ILE A 156 -11.12 -5.64 -6.04
N GLN A 157 -12.05 -4.69 -5.97
CA GLN A 157 -13.48 -4.99 -6.17
C GLN A 157 -13.82 -5.28 -7.63
N ASN A 158 -13.00 -4.83 -8.59
CA ASN A 158 -13.14 -5.17 -10.00
C ASN A 158 -12.58 -6.56 -10.35
N ARG A 159 -12.05 -7.32 -9.38
CA ARG A 159 -11.58 -8.70 -9.59
C ARG A 159 -12.72 -9.71 -9.54
N THR A 160 -12.49 -10.89 -10.10
CA THR A 160 -13.43 -12.02 -10.02
C THR A 160 -13.43 -12.67 -8.64
N LYS A 161 -12.24 -12.79 -8.02
CA LYS A 161 -12.11 -13.12 -6.60
C LYS A 161 -12.68 -11.97 -5.75
N LYS A 162 -13.20 -12.30 -4.57
CA LYS A 162 -13.82 -11.34 -3.66
C LYS A 162 -13.31 -11.55 -2.25
N ASN A 163 -13.08 -10.44 -1.55
CA ASN A 163 -12.96 -10.35 -0.11
C ASN A 163 -14.02 -9.39 0.42
N ILE A 164 -14.12 -9.27 1.75
CA ILE A 164 -14.98 -8.29 2.41
C ILE A 164 -14.11 -7.13 2.88
N VAL A 165 -14.49 -5.92 2.50
CA VAL A 165 -13.86 -4.68 2.97
C VAL A 165 -14.90 -3.88 3.75
N GLY A 166 -14.59 -3.55 5.00
CA GLY A 166 -15.41 -2.70 5.85
C GLY A 166 -14.63 -1.46 6.29
N PHE A 167 -15.29 -0.31 6.29
CA PHE A 167 -14.72 0.96 6.78
C PHE A 167 -15.49 1.39 8.02
N PHE A 168 -14.76 1.80 9.05
CA PHE A 168 -15.30 2.31 10.32
C PHE A 168 -14.76 3.72 10.56
N GLY A 169 -15.60 4.59 11.12
CA GLY A 169 -15.23 5.97 11.44
C GLY A 169 -16.43 6.91 11.43
N ASP A 170 -16.17 8.19 11.70
CA ASP A 170 -17.21 9.21 11.79
C ASP A 170 -17.45 9.88 10.44
N SER A 171 -18.56 9.52 9.79
CA SER A 171 -18.97 10.12 8.52
C SER A 171 -19.16 11.64 8.55
N MET A 172 -19.40 12.23 9.72
CA MET A 172 -19.56 13.68 9.88
C MET A 172 -18.22 14.42 9.83
N GLN A 173 -17.09 13.72 9.97
CA GLN A 173 -15.73 14.26 9.90
C GLN A 173 -15.00 13.93 8.59
N ALA A 174 -15.67 13.21 7.67
CA ALA A 174 -15.10 12.89 6.36
C ALA A 174 -15.02 14.14 5.46
N ILE A 175 -13.82 14.46 4.98
CA ILE A 175 -13.55 15.62 4.10
C ILE A 175 -13.75 15.25 2.60
N TYR A 176 -14.24 14.05 2.31
CA TYR A 176 -14.42 13.57 0.93
C TYR A 176 -15.75 14.04 0.35
N ASP A 177 -15.74 15.23 -0.26
CA ASP A 177 -16.82 15.71 -1.12
C ASP A 177 -16.82 14.89 -2.43
N SER A 178 -17.72 13.92 -2.51
CA SER A 178 -18.18 13.22 -3.74
C SER A 178 -17.15 12.48 -4.60
N GLY A 179 -17.27 11.15 -4.70
CA GLY A 179 -16.65 10.43 -5.82
C GLY A 179 -16.49 8.92 -5.66
N VAL A 180 -16.55 8.38 -4.45
CA VAL A 180 -16.44 6.93 -4.24
C VAL A 180 -17.84 6.35 -4.22
N GLY A 181 -18.12 5.47 -5.19
CA GLY A 181 -19.44 4.88 -5.44
C GLY A 181 -20.14 4.42 -4.16
N ASP A 182 -21.38 4.88 -4.00
CA ASP A 182 -22.36 4.52 -2.98
C ASP A 182 -21.78 3.80 -1.73
N LEU A 183 -20.99 4.56 -0.95
CA LEU A 183 -20.41 4.15 0.33
C LEU A 183 -21.47 3.62 1.33
N SER A 184 -22.76 3.87 1.07
CA SER A 184 -23.90 3.37 1.85
C SER A 184 -23.97 1.85 1.95
N ARG A 185 -23.28 1.10 1.08
CA ARG A 185 -23.20 -0.38 1.14
C ARG A 185 -21.98 -0.92 1.89
N ILE A 186 -21.05 -0.06 2.30
CA ILE A 186 -19.70 -0.46 2.74
C ILE A 186 -19.35 0.11 4.13
N ILE A 187 -20.03 1.18 4.56
CA ILE A 187 -19.90 1.74 5.91
C ILE A 187 -20.81 0.95 6.86
N LEU A 188 -20.22 0.38 7.93
CA LEU A 188 -20.92 -0.28 9.03
C LEU A 188 -20.90 0.59 10.29
#